data_AF-A0A3M2A5A8-F1
#
_entry.id   AF-A0A3M2A5A8-F1
#
_cell.length_a   1.000
_cell.length_b   1.000
_cell.length_c   1.000
_cell.angle_alpha   90.00
_cell.angle_beta   90.00
_cell.angle_gamma   90.00
#
_symmetry.space_group_name_H-M   'P 1'
#
loop_
_entity.id
_entity.type
_entity.pdbx_description
1 polymer ?
#
loop_
_entity_poly.entity_id
_entity_poly.type
_entity_poly.pdbx_seq_one_letter_code
_entity_poly.pdbx_strand_id
1 'polypeptide(L)'
;MPPSPSDRADLVSFHERLGWWGLFAFAAIGLVLEALHGFKVQAYLSVASETRRLVLTLGHAHGALLALVHLAFASALARDPARFDGLAGASRWLTAALVLLPGGFLAGAFGAHGGDPGPAVALVPVGGVALLVGLARVARNVATGRPSPKPPATTATTDRGGAASSPRPGTVDAAEDAADGPA
;
A
#
# COMPACT_ATOMS: atom_id res chain seq x y z
N MET A 1 23.93 -0.45 -5.31
CA MET A 1 23.84 -0.60 -3.84
C MET A 1 22.42 -1.03 -3.52
N PRO A 2 22.20 -2.18 -2.85
CA PRO A 2 20.85 -2.56 -2.42
C PRO A 2 20.31 -1.50 -1.46
N PRO A 3 19.00 -1.20 -1.48
CA PRO A 3 18.41 -0.23 -0.56
C PRO A 3 18.65 -0.68 0.89
N SER A 4 18.99 0.28 1.75
CA SER A 4 19.11 -0.01 3.17
C SER A 4 17.74 -0.41 3.74
N PRO A 5 17.67 -1.19 4.84
CA PRO A 5 16.40 -1.54 5.48
C PRO A 5 15.52 -0.32 5.80
N SER A 6 16.12 0.83 6.15
CA SER A 6 15.43 2.10 6.36
C SER A 6 14.76 2.63 5.09
N ASP A 7 15.45 2.60 3.95
CA ASP A 7 14.89 3.09 2.67
C ASP A 7 13.62 2.31 2.28
N ARG A 8 13.57 1.02 2.60
CA ARG A 8 12.40 0.18 2.32
C ARG A 8 11.23 0.50 3.25
N ALA A 9 11.49 0.67 4.55
CA ALA A 9 10.47 1.05 5.52
C ALA A 9 9.85 2.41 5.16
N ASP A 10 10.67 3.35 4.67
CA ASP A 10 10.22 4.65 4.18
C ASP A 10 9.34 4.50 2.93
N LEU A 11 9.72 3.64 1.97
CA LEU A 11 8.91 3.35 0.79
C LEU A 11 7.55 2.72 1.14
N VAL A 12 7.51 1.77 2.06
CA VAL A 12 6.26 1.16 2.54
C VAL A 12 5.36 2.25 3.13
N SER A 13 5.88 3.02 4.08
CA SER A 13 5.15 4.10 4.76
C SER A 13 4.65 5.16 3.78
N PHE A 14 5.47 5.50 2.78
CA PHE A 14 5.10 6.44 1.74
C PHE A 14 3.92 5.93 0.90
N HIS A 15 4.00 4.71 0.37
CA HIS A 15 2.94 4.16 -0.48
C HIS A 15 1.66 3.86 0.29
N GLU A 16 1.76 3.46 1.55
CA GLU A 16 0.60 3.27 2.42
C GLU A 16 -0.14 4.58 2.68
N ARG A 17 0.58 5.62 3.11
CA ARG A 17 0.00 6.96 3.31
C ARG A 17 -0.60 7.50 2.01
N LEU A 18 0.15 7.41 0.91
CA LEU A 18 -0.30 7.89 -0.39
C LEU A 18 -1.53 7.12 -0.89
N GLY A 19 -1.58 5.80 -0.67
CA GLY A 19 -2.72 4.96 -1.00
C GLY A 19 -3.97 5.31 -0.18
N TRP A 20 -3.86 5.45 1.14
CA TRP A 20 -5.00 5.80 1.99
C TRP A 20 -5.52 7.22 1.75
N TRP A 21 -4.63 8.21 1.66
CA TRP A 21 -5.03 9.58 1.35
C TRP A 21 -5.60 9.72 -0.06
N GLY A 22 -5.01 9.03 -1.04
CA GLY A 22 -5.54 8.96 -2.40
C GLY A 22 -6.94 8.33 -2.42
N LEU A 23 -7.12 7.19 -1.75
CA LEU A 23 -8.40 6.49 -1.71
C LEU A 23 -9.48 7.36 -1.06
N PHE A 24 -9.17 8.01 0.06
CA PHE A 24 -10.08 8.97 0.69
C PHE A 24 -10.45 10.11 -0.26
N ALA A 25 -9.47 10.75 -0.90
CA ALA A 25 -9.71 11.87 -1.81
C ALA A 25 -10.57 11.46 -3.02
N PHE A 26 -10.25 10.34 -3.68
CA PHE A 26 -11.02 9.88 -4.82
C PHE A 26 -12.40 9.38 -4.41
N ALA A 27 -12.57 8.69 -3.28
CA ALA A 27 -13.89 8.33 -2.75
C ALA A 27 -14.75 9.57 -2.47
N ALA A 28 -14.18 10.62 -1.89
CA ALA A 28 -14.88 11.88 -1.67
C ALA A 28 -15.30 12.54 -3.01
N ILE A 29 -14.45 12.52 -4.03
CA ILE A 29 -14.82 12.97 -5.38
C ILE A 29 -16.00 12.14 -5.92
N GLY A 30 -15.95 10.81 -5.79
CA GLY A 30 -17.04 9.91 -6.22
C GLY A 30 -18.36 10.27 -5.56
N LEU A 31 -18.34 10.48 -4.24
CA LEU A 31 -19.51 10.92 -3.48
C LEU A 31 -20.05 12.27 -3.97
N VAL A 32 -19.17 13.22 -4.30
CA VAL A 32 -19.59 14.50 -4.89
C VAL A 32 -20.25 14.29 -6.27
N LEU A 33 -19.67 13.45 -7.13
CA LEU A 33 -20.26 13.16 -8.45
C LEU A 33 -21.64 12.49 -8.33
N GLU A 34 -21.77 11.51 -7.42
CA GLU A 34 -23.04 10.86 -7.10
C GLU A 34 -24.06 11.86 -6.54
N ALA A 35 -23.64 12.77 -5.65
CA ALA A 35 -24.51 13.82 -5.12
C ALA A 35 -24.99 14.77 -6.24
N LEU A 36 -24.09 15.19 -7.15
CA LEU A 36 -24.45 16.03 -8.29
C LEU A 36 -25.47 15.33 -9.22
N HIS A 37 -25.35 14.01 -9.40
CA HIS A 37 -26.36 13.20 -10.09
C HIS A 37 -27.68 13.14 -9.29
N GLY A 38 -27.63 12.83 -8.00
CA GLY A 38 -28.80 12.66 -7.13
C GLY A 38 -29.62 13.94 -6.97
N PHE A 39 -28.96 15.10 -6.80
CA PHE A 39 -29.61 16.42 -6.72
C PHE A 39 -29.99 17.01 -8.08
N LYS A 40 -29.75 16.28 -9.17
CA LYS A 40 -30.07 16.67 -10.54
C LYS A 40 -29.52 18.04 -10.96
N VAL A 41 -28.29 18.35 -10.55
CA VAL A 41 -27.66 19.64 -10.85
C VAL A 41 -27.46 19.78 -12.37
N GLN A 42 -28.17 20.73 -13.00
CA GLN A 42 -28.18 20.90 -14.46
C GLN A 42 -26.81 21.29 -15.05
N ALA A 43 -25.96 21.95 -14.25
CA ALA A 43 -24.58 22.24 -14.62
C ALA A 43 -23.71 20.96 -14.80
N TYR A 44 -24.17 19.81 -14.29
CA TYR A 44 -23.50 18.50 -14.44
C TYR A 44 -24.29 17.53 -15.33
N LEU A 45 -25.62 17.64 -15.36
CA LEU A 45 -26.52 16.72 -16.09
C LEU A 45 -26.96 17.19 -17.48
N SER A 46 -26.69 18.43 -17.88
CA SER A 46 -27.01 18.88 -19.24
C SER A 46 -26.31 18.03 -20.30
N VAL A 47 -26.95 17.87 -21.46
CA VAL A 47 -26.37 17.12 -22.60
C VAL A 47 -25.01 17.70 -23.01
N ALA A 48 -24.84 19.02 -22.90
CA ALA A 48 -23.57 19.70 -23.12
C ALA A 48 -22.45 19.29 -22.14
N SER A 49 -22.79 18.65 -21.02
CA SER A 49 -21.86 18.22 -19.97
C SER A 49 -21.55 16.73 -20.02
N GLU A 50 -21.95 16.00 -21.08
CA GLU A 50 -21.71 14.56 -21.18
C GLU A 50 -20.23 14.19 -21.12
N THR A 51 -19.40 14.84 -21.92
CA THR A 51 -17.94 14.63 -21.89
C THR A 51 -17.34 14.99 -20.54
N ARG A 52 -17.81 16.08 -19.91
CA ARG A 52 -17.37 16.49 -18.57
C ARG A 52 -17.70 15.42 -17.54
N ARG A 53 -18.92 14.87 -17.57
CA ARG A 53 -19.35 13.75 -16.74
C ARG A 53 -18.45 12.54 -16.94
N LEU A 54 -18.23 12.15 -18.19
CA LEU A 54 -17.42 11.00 -18.56
C LEU A 54 -15.99 11.12 -18.00
N VAL A 55 -15.29 12.23 -18.29
CA VAL A 55 -13.90 12.39 -17.84
C VAL A 55 -13.80 12.54 -16.32
N LEU A 56 -14.78 13.15 -15.64
CA LEU A 56 -14.81 13.18 -14.18
C LEU A 56 -14.98 11.78 -13.58
N THR A 57 -15.88 10.96 -14.13
CA THR A 57 -16.06 9.56 -13.70
C THR A 57 -14.79 8.74 -13.95
N LEU A 58 -14.16 8.89 -15.13
CA LEU A 58 -12.90 8.22 -15.45
C LEU A 58 -11.77 8.63 -14.50
N GLY A 59 -11.67 9.92 -14.17
CA GLY A 59 -10.67 10.46 -13.25
C GLY A 59 -10.85 9.93 -11.84
N HIS A 60 -12.09 9.92 -11.33
CA HIS A 60 -12.43 9.29 -10.05
C HIS A 60 -12.07 7.80 -10.01
N ALA A 61 -12.55 7.03 -11.00
CA ALA A 61 -12.39 5.58 -11.03
C ALA A 61 -10.91 5.16 -11.11
N HIS A 62 -10.14 5.77 -12.01
CA HIS A 62 -8.71 5.47 -12.12
C HIS A 62 -7.93 5.95 -10.90
N GLY A 63 -8.32 7.07 -10.29
CA GLY A 63 -7.71 7.55 -9.06
C GLY A 63 -7.91 6.59 -7.90
N ALA A 64 -9.13 6.10 -7.68
CA ALA A 64 -9.44 5.11 -6.66
C ALA A 64 -8.70 3.79 -6.92
N LEU A 65 -8.71 3.30 -8.16
CA LEU A 65 -7.96 2.10 -8.55
C LEU A 65 -6.45 2.25 -8.28
N LEU A 66 -5.85 3.36 -8.67
CA LEU A 66 -4.42 3.60 -8.47
C LEU A 66 -4.06 3.76 -6.99
N ALA A 67 -4.94 4.37 -6.19
CA ALA A 67 -4.77 4.40 -4.74
C ALA A 67 -4.73 2.98 -4.14
N LEU A 68 -5.61 2.08 -4.60
CA LEU A 68 -5.58 0.66 -4.21
C LEU A 68 -4.30 -0.04 -4.69
N VAL A 69 -3.81 0.27 -5.90
CA VAL A 69 -2.52 -0.25 -6.39
C VAL A 69 -1.36 0.17 -5.46
N HIS A 70 -1.38 1.40 -4.93
CA HIS A 70 -0.38 1.85 -3.96
C HIS A 70 -0.44 1.08 -2.65
N LEU A 71 -1.65 0.81 -2.11
CA LEU A 71 -1.82 -0.03 -0.92
C LEU A 71 -1.35 -1.47 -1.16
N ALA A 72 -1.70 -2.05 -2.32
CA ALA A 72 -1.24 -3.37 -2.72
C ALA A 72 0.29 -3.43 -2.84
N PHE A 73 0.90 -2.39 -3.40
CA PHE A 73 2.35 -2.27 -3.54
C PHE A 73 3.03 -2.16 -2.17
N ALA A 74 2.57 -1.29 -1.27
CA ALA A 74 3.09 -1.18 0.10
C ALA A 74 3.00 -2.53 0.84
N SER A 75 1.85 -3.20 0.73
CA SER A 75 1.61 -4.51 1.34
C SER A 75 2.50 -5.62 0.76
N ALA A 76 2.84 -5.56 -0.54
CA ALA A 76 3.76 -6.50 -1.16
C ALA A 76 5.19 -6.29 -0.66
N LEU A 77 5.66 -5.04 -0.57
CA LEU A 77 6.97 -4.69 -0.02
C LEU A 77 7.13 -5.13 1.44
N ALA A 78 6.07 -4.97 2.25
CA ALA A 78 6.10 -5.35 3.66
C ALA A 78 6.14 -6.87 3.88
N ARG A 79 5.47 -7.65 3.01
CA ARG A 79 5.34 -9.11 3.16
C ARG A 79 6.57 -9.89 2.69
N ASP A 80 7.24 -9.45 1.63
CA ASP A 80 8.39 -10.16 1.07
C ASP A 80 9.53 -9.19 0.68
N PRO A 81 10.25 -8.65 1.67
CA PRO A 81 11.26 -7.61 1.45
C PRO A 81 12.35 -7.99 0.44
N ALA A 82 12.76 -9.26 0.42
CA ALA A 82 13.83 -9.76 -0.44
C ALA A 82 13.38 -9.91 -1.90
N ARG A 83 12.11 -10.27 -2.14
CA ARG A 83 11.57 -10.38 -3.48
C ARG A 83 11.48 -9.02 -4.16
N PHE A 84 11.05 -7.98 -3.44
CA PHE A 84 10.77 -6.64 -3.98
C PHE A 84 11.95 -5.66 -3.91
N ASP A 85 13.19 -6.17 -3.84
CA ASP A 85 14.40 -5.35 -3.87
C ASP A 85 14.59 -4.58 -5.19
N GLY A 86 15.03 -3.32 -5.09
CA GLY A 86 15.34 -2.47 -6.25
C GLY A 86 14.13 -1.79 -6.91
N LEU A 87 12.94 -1.81 -6.29
CA LEU A 87 11.72 -1.23 -6.87
C LEU A 87 11.50 0.27 -6.59
N ALA A 88 12.52 0.99 -6.12
CA ALA A 88 12.48 2.46 -6.06
C ALA A 88 12.17 3.09 -7.44
N GLY A 89 12.61 2.44 -8.52
CA GLY A 89 12.20 2.79 -9.87
C GLY A 89 10.69 2.64 -10.08
N ALA A 90 10.10 1.50 -9.74
CA ALA A 90 8.65 1.28 -9.89
C ALA A 90 7.82 2.28 -9.08
N SER A 91 8.26 2.62 -7.86
CA SER A 91 7.63 3.63 -7.00
C SER A 91 7.40 4.97 -7.72
N ARG A 92 8.43 5.50 -8.41
CA ARG A 92 8.34 6.77 -9.14
C ARG A 92 7.31 6.72 -10.28
N TRP A 93 7.27 5.62 -11.02
CA TRP A 93 6.38 5.45 -12.17
C TRP A 93 4.92 5.23 -11.74
N LEU A 94 4.69 4.48 -10.66
CA LEU A 94 3.36 4.33 -10.07
C LEU A 94 2.85 5.66 -9.48
N THR A 95 3.73 6.41 -8.79
CA THR A 95 3.38 7.74 -8.26
C THR A 95 3.06 8.72 -9.40
N ALA A 96 3.84 8.72 -10.47
CA ALA A 96 3.57 9.53 -11.65
C ALA A 96 2.21 9.15 -12.29
N ALA A 97 1.89 7.85 -12.37
CA ALA A 97 0.60 7.39 -12.87
C ALA A 97 -0.57 7.87 -11.99
N LEU A 98 -0.44 7.77 -10.66
CA LEU A 98 -1.45 8.24 -9.70
C LEU A 98 -1.73 9.74 -9.82
N VAL A 99 -0.78 10.55 -10.30
CA VAL A 99 -0.99 11.99 -10.51
C VAL A 99 -1.48 12.27 -11.93
N LEU A 100 -0.76 11.82 -12.95
CA LEU A 100 -0.99 12.21 -14.34
C LEU A 100 -2.30 11.65 -14.91
N LEU A 101 -2.65 10.41 -14.53
CA LEU A 101 -3.77 9.69 -15.14
C LEU A 101 -5.11 10.21 -14.61
N PRO A 102 -5.41 10.17 -13.30
CA PRO A 102 -6.63 10.77 -12.79
C PRO A 102 -6.59 12.30 -12.88
N GLY A 103 -5.43 12.94 -12.70
CA GLY A 103 -5.27 14.38 -12.85
C GLY A 103 -5.58 14.86 -14.27
N GLY A 104 -5.12 14.15 -15.30
CA GLY A 104 -5.42 14.46 -16.70
C GLY A 104 -6.92 14.36 -17.03
N PHE A 105 -7.60 13.34 -16.49
CA PHE A 105 -9.05 13.21 -16.63
C PHE A 105 -9.84 14.30 -15.87
N LEU A 106 -9.51 14.53 -14.60
CA LEU A 106 -10.18 15.55 -13.78
C LEU A 106 -9.93 16.96 -14.32
N ALA A 107 -8.69 17.28 -14.70
CA ALA A 107 -8.35 18.56 -15.30
C ALA A 107 -8.94 18.70 -16.71
N GLY A 108 -9.05 17.60 -17.46
CA GLY A 108 -9.72 17.55 -18.77
C GLY A 108 -11.23 17.84 -18.70
N ALA A 109 -11.83 17.82 -17.51
CA ALA A 109 -13.19 18.30 -17.31
C ALA A 109 -13.31 19.82 -17.51
N PHE A 110 -12.24 20.58 -17.25
CA PHE A 110 -12.20 22.03 -17.47
C PHE A 110 -11.88 22.30 -18.95
N GLY A 111 -12.75 23.08 -19.60
CA GLY A 111 -12.62 23.36 -21.03
C GLY A 111 -13.20 22.27 -21.95
N ALA A 112 -13.87 21.24 -21.42
CA ALA A 112 -14.60 20.28 -22.23
C ALA A 112 -15.80 20.94 -22.95
N HIS A 113 -15.87 20.81 -24.28
CA HIS A 113 -16.90 21.40 -25.14
C HIS A 113 -17.16 20.52 -26.36
N GLY A 114 -18.42 20.45 -26.81
CA GLY A 114 -18.76 19.85 -28.11
C GLY A 114 -18.44 18.36 -28.26
N GLY A 115 -18.32 17.62 -27.14
CA GLY A 115 -17.90 16.21 -27.16
C GLY A 115 -16.42 16.02 -26.80
N ASP A 116 -15.59 17.06 -26.96
CA ASP A 116 -14.15 16.99 -26.73
C ASP A 116 -13.78 17.33 -25.29
N PRO A 117 -12.87 16.56 -24.67
CA PRO A 117 -12.32 16.90 -23.36
C PRO A 117 -11.36 18.10 -23.47
N GLY A 118 -11.14 18.77 -22.35
CA GLY A 118 -10.13 19.82 -22.26
C GLY A 118 -8.71 19.30 -22.54
N PRO A 119 -7.77 20.18 -22.90
CA PRO A 119 -6.42 19.81 -23.36
C PRO A 119 -5.60 19.04 -22.33
N ALA A 120 -5.92 19.17 -21.03
CA ALA A 120 -5.25 18.44 -19.96
C ALA A 120 -5.41 16.91 -20.08
N VAL A 121 -6.40 16.41 -20.84
CA VAL A 121 -6.53 14.98 -21.15
C VAL A 121 -5.28 14.40 -21.82
N ALA A 122 -4.46 15.24 -22.48
CA ALA A 122 -3.20 14.82 -23.09
C ALA A 122 -2.18 14.26 -22.06
N LEU A 123 -2.36 14.52 -20.77
CA LEU A 123 -1.57 13.89 -19.70
C LEU A 123 -1.92 12.41 -19.47
N VAL A 124 -3.14 11.99 -19.83
CA VAL A 124 -3.63 10.61 -19.64
C VAL A 124 -2.73 9.57 -20.33
N PRO A 125 -2.37 9.69 -21.63
CA PRO A 125 -1.48 8.71 -22.26
C PRO A 125 -0.10 8.66 -21.59
N VAL A 126 0.44 9.79 -21.13
CA VAL A 126 1.71 9.84 -20.39
C VAL A 126 1.58 9.09 -19.05
N GLY A 127 0.48 9.32 -18.32
CA GLY A 127 0.15 8.58 -17.11
C GLY A 127 -0.05 7.09 -17.35
N GLY A 128 -0.69 6.71 -18.47
CA GLY A 128 -0.91 5.33 -18.87
C GLY A 128 0.40 4.60 -19.17
N VAL A 129 1.31 5.22 -19.91
CA VAL A 129 2.68 4.69 -20.11
C VAL A 129 3.38 4.55 -18.77
N ALA A 130 3.26 5.55 -17.89
CA ALA A 130 3.88 5.48 -16.57
C ALA A 130 3.37 4.30 -15.74
N LEU A 131 2.06 4.05 -15.77
CA LEU A 131 1.45 2.89 -15.11
C LEU A 131 2.00 1.58 -15.67
N LEU A 132 2.01 1.43 -16.99
CA LEU A 132 2.50 0.21 -17.64
C LEU A 132 3.97 -0.07 -17.31
N VAL A 133 4.81 0.97 -17.31
CA VAL A 133 6.23 0.84 -16.93
C VAL A 133 6.39 0.46 -15.46
N GLY A 134 5.62 1.08 -14.56
CA GLY A 134 5.61 0.75 -13.14
C GLY A 134 5.22 -0.71 -12.89
N LEU A 135 4.08 -1.13 -13.44
CA LEU A 135 3.56 -2.49 -13.32
C LEU A 135 4.48 -3.52 -13.97
N ALA A 136 5.05 -3.23 -15.15
CA ALA A 136 5.98 -4.15 -15.80
C ALA A 136 7.23 -4.40 -14.96
N ARG A 137 7.74 -3.40 -14.23
CA ARG A 137 8.86 -3.59 -13.30
C ARG A 137 8.48 -4.47 -12.11
N VAL A 138 7.31 -4.24 -11.51
CA VAL A 138 6.80 -5.09 -10.42
C VAL A 138 6.62 -6.53 -10.91
N ALA A 139 5.95 -6.73 -12.05
CA ALA A 139 5.69 -8.04 -12.62
C ALA A 139 6.99 -8.81 -12.94
N ARG A 140 7.98 -8.14 -13.54
CA ARG A 140 9.30 -8.75 -13.82
C ARG A 140 10.00 -9.17 -12.55
N ASN A 141 10.00 -8.32 -11.53
CA ASN A 141 10.61 -8.62 -10.24
C ASN A 141 9.93 -9.81 -9.54
N VAL A 142 8.60 -9.89 -9.59
CA VAL A 142 7.84 -11.04 -9.09
C VAL A 142 8.19 -12.33 -9.86
N ALA A 143 8.39 -12.24 -11.18
CA ALA A 143 8.73 -13.38 -12.02
C ALA A 143 10.17 -13.89 -11.82
N THR A 144 11.12 -13.00 -11.51
CA THR A 144 12.54 -13.36 -11.34
C THR A 144 12.94 -13.64 -9.88
N GLY A 145 12.15 -13.19 -8.90
CA GLY A 145 12.39 -13.47 -7.49
C GLY A 145 12.24 -14.97 -7.17
N ARG A 146 13.33 -15.60 -6.72
CA ARG A 146 13.31 -16.99 -6.22
C ARG A 146 12.42 -17.07 -4.97
N PRO A 147 11.58 -18.11 -4.81
CA PRO A 147 10.78 -18.27 -3.60
C PRO A 147 11.68 -18.39 -2.37
N SER A 148 11.33 -17.69 -1.31
CA SER A 148 12.02 -17.77 -0.02
C SER A 148 12.04 -19.21 0.48
N PRO A 149 13.19 -19.72 0.98
CA PRO A 149 13.26 -21.08 1.51
C PRO A 149 12.21 -21.27 2.61
N LYS A 150 11.44 -22.36 2.52
CA LYS A 150 10.47 -22.75 3.53
C LYS A 150 11.20 -22.83 4.88
N PRO A 151 10.72 -22.16 5.95
CA PRO A 151 11.36 -22.26 7.26
C PRO A 151 11.43 -23.74 7.65
N PRO A 152 12.54 -24.20 8.25
CA PRO A 152 12.69 -25.60 8.62
C PRO A 152 11.52 -25.97 9.52
N ALA A 153 10.84 -27.07 9.19
CA ALA A 153 9.78 -27.60 10.02
C ALA A 153 10.36 -27.77 11.43
N THR A 154 9.83 -27.02 12.39
CA THR A 154 10.14 -27.22 13.81
C THR A 154 9.76 -28.66 14.12
N THR A 155 10.75 -29.55 14.11
CA THR A 155 10.63 -30.87 14.72
C THR A 155 10.45 -30.59 16.20
N ALA A 156 9.18 -30.52 16.61
CA ALA A 156 8.82 -30.54 18.01
C ALA A 156 9.41 -31.83 18.59
N THR A 157 10.49 -31.66 19.35
CA THR A 157 11.05 -32.69 20.22
C THR A 157 9.95 -33.09 21.19
N THR A 158 9.25 -34.17 20.87
CA THR A 158 8.43 -34.92 21.81
C THR A 158 9.39 -35.64 22.74
N ASP A 159 9.79 -34.99 23.82
CA ASP A 159 10.32 -35.67 25.00
C ASP A 159 9.23 -35.66 26.08
N ARG A 160 8.43 -36.72 26.09
CA ARG A 160 7.55 -37.11 27.20
C ARG A 160 7.87 -38.56 27.51
N GLY A 161 8.50 -38.83 28.66
CA GLY A 161 8.34 -40.14 29.31
C GLY A 161 9.42 -40.55 30.30
N GLY A 162 9.13 -40.37 31.61
CA GLY A 162 9.61 -41.21 32.73
C GLY A 162 11.02 -40.88 33.26
N ALA A 163 11.32 -40.95 34.56
CA ALA A 163 10.63 -41.58 35.68
C ALA A 163 11.14 -41.00 37.02
N ALA A 164 10.34 -41.23 38.05
CA ALA A 164 10.49 -40.82 39.44
C ALA A 164 11.79 -41.27 40.12
N SER A 165 12.25 -40.53 41.15
CA SER A 165 12.26 -40.97 42.56
C SER A 165 13.12 -40.05 43.45
N SER A 166 12.54 -39.63 44.56
CA SER A 166 13.22 -39.01 45.72
C SER A 166 13.71 -40.13 46.64
N PRO A 167 14.75 -39.92 47.47
CA PRO A 167 14.48 -39.54 48.87
C PRO A 167 15.53 -38.61 49.53
N ARG A 168 15.05 -37.88 50.54
CA ARG A 168 15.81 -37.04 51.50
C ARG A 168 16.12 -37.86 52.77
N PRO A 169 17.29 -37.69 53.39
CA PRO A 169 17.38 -37.13 54.77
C PRO A 169 18.59 -36.17 54.88
N GLY A 170 18.73 -35.15 55.74
CA GLY A 170 18.31 -34.94 57.12
C GLY A 170 19.56 -34.63 57.96
N THR A 171 19.76 -33.38 58.39
CA THR A 171 20.64 -32.81 59.47
C THR A 171 20.42 -31.29 59.36
N VAL A 172 19.79 -30.53 60.26
CA VAL A 172 19.95 -30.26 61.71
C VAL A 172 21.39 -29.87 62.07
N ASP A 173 21.66 -28.57 62.12
CA ASP A 173 22.14 -27.82 63.31
C ASP A 173 22.31 -26.34 62.93
N ALA A 174 21.59 -25.44 63.62
CA ALA A 174 22.11 -24.53 64.66
C ALA A 174 22.72 -23.26 64.02
N ALA A 175 22.04 -22.11 64.09
CA ALA A 175 21.86 -21.20 65.24
C ALA A 175 22.76 -19.98 65.07
N GLU A 176 22.20 -18.81 65.42
CA GLU A 176 22.93 -17.59 65.82
C GLU A 176 23.71 -16.85 64.70
N ASP A 177 23.74 -15.53 64.56
CA ASP A 177 23.21 -14.40 65.34
C ASP A 177 23.43 -13.11 64.51
N ALA A 178 22.85 -12.00 64.97
CA ALA A 178 23.11 -10.59 64.61
C ALA A 178 22.60 -10.09 63.23
N ALA A 179 21.51 -9.31 63.11
CA ALA A 179 21.15 -8.02 63.74
C ALA A 179 22.01 -6.82 63.29
N ASP A 180 21.32 -5.68 63.13
CA ASP A 180 21.70 -4.34 62.65
C ASP A 180 21.86 -4.15 61.13
N GLY A 181 21.23 -3.18 60.46
CA GLY A 181 20.45 -2.00 60.85
C GLY A 181 20.40 -1.02 59.64
N PRO A 182 19.45 -0.08 59.52
CA PRO A 182 18.99 0.45 58.23
C PRO A 182 19.43 1.90 57.90
N ALA A 183 19.08 2.29 56.65
CA ALA A 183 19.01 3.63 56.03
C ALA A 183 20.24 4.14 55.27
#